data_AF-A0A2G9U655-F1
#
_entry.id   AF-A0A2G9U655-F1
#
_cell.length_a   1.000
_cell.length_b   1.000
_cell.length_c   1.000
_cell.angle_alpha   90.00
_cell.angle_beta   90.00
_cell.angle_gamma   90.00
#
_symmetry.space_group_name_H-M   'P 1'
#
loop_
_entity.id
_entity.type
_entity.pdbx_description
1 polymer ?
#
loop_
_entity_poly.entity_id
_entity_poly.type
_entity_poly.pdbx_seq_one_letter_code
_entity_poly.pdbx_strand_id
1 'polypeptide(L)'
;MAILLLLLLATGAHSFSCKDQNNQDVDWFAVYKMPKESGDNSIPGIQTGIAWYYLDSNKKGALLPSTKTLDDSDQVFQYTLIFEYLAITR
;
A
#
# COMPACT_ATOMS: atom_id res chain seq x y z
N MET A 1 -20.78 29.79 21.94
CA MET A 1 -20.37 29.72 20.52
C MET A 1 -18.92 29.29 20.33
N ALA A 2 -17.94 29.89 21.02
CA ALA A 2 -16.52 29.53 20.84
C ALA A 2 -16.19 28.04 21.14
N ILE A 3 -16.80 27.46 22.19
CA ILE A 3 -16.57 26.06 22.57
C ILE A 3 -17.12 25.07 21.52
N LEU A 4 -18.25 25.40 20.89
CA LEU A 4 -18.85 24.59 19.84
C LEU A 4 -17.99 24.62 18.56
N LEU A 5 -17.40 25.77 18.21
CA LEU A 5 -16.44 25.89 17.11
C LEU A 5 -15.13 25.12 17.39
N LEU A 6 -14.63 25.13 18.63
CA LEU A 6 -13.44 24.36 19.02
C LEU A 6 -13.67 22.85 18.91
N LEU A 7 -14.88 22.38 19.25
CA LEU A 7 -15.27 20.96 19.14
C LEU A 7 -15.41 20.50 17.67
N LEU A 8 -15.85 21.38 16.77
CA LEU A 8 -15.95 21.11 15.31
C LEU A 8 -14.58 21.08 14.61
N LEU A 9 -13.56 21.74 15.14
CA LEU A 9 -12.18 21.69 14.61
C LEU A 9 -11.44 20.41 15.03
N ALA A 10 -11.90 19.73 16.08
CA ALA A 10 -11.28 18.50 16.58
C ALA A 10 -11.68 17.24 15.79
N THR A 11 -12.71 17.32 14.94
CA THR A 11 -13.03 16.26 13.99
C THR A 11 -12.10 16.35 12.78
N GLY A 12 -10.85 15.93 12.96
CA GLY A 12 -9.95 15.70 11.85
C GLY A 12 -10.57 14.63 10.96
N ALA A 13 -10.96 15.00 9.74
CA ALA A 13 -11.34 14.02 8.73
C ALA A 13 -10.08 13.19 8.44
N HIS A 14 -10.02 11.97 9.00
CA HIS A 14 -9.01 11.00 8.61
C HIS A 14 -9.29 10.64 7.15
N SER A 15 -8.53 11.26 6.23
CA SER A 15 -8.60 10.90 4.83
C SER A 15 -7.91 9.54 4.68
N PHE A 16 -8.70 8.49 4.47
CA PHE A 16 -8.19 7.20 4.04
C PHE A 16 -7.62 7.36 2.64
N SER A 17 -6.37 6.93 2.45
CA SER A 17 -5.70 6.95 1.16
C SER A 17 -4.87 5.70 1.01
N CYS A 18 -4.83 5.15 -0.21
CA CYS A 18 -3.88 4.11 -0.53
C CYS A 18 -2.46 4.65 -0.44
N LYS A 19 -1.51 3.78 -0.08
CA LYS A 19 -0.10 4.11 0.01
C LYS A 19 0.69 3.37 -1.05
N ASP A 20 1.58 4.06 -1.75
CA ASP A 20 2.46 3.46 -2.74
C ASP A 20 3.66 2.74 -2.11
N GLN A 21 4.54 2.19 -2.97
CA GLN A 21 5.74 1.46 -2.52
C GLN A 21 6.75 2.34 -1.77
N ASN A 22 6.53 3.65 -1.70
CA ASN A 22 7.34 4.65 -1.03
C ASN A 22 6.56 5.35 0.11
N ASN A 23 5.44 4.75 0.55
CA ASN A 23 4.56 5.26 1.59
C ASN A 23 3.95 6.65 1.28
N GLN A 24 3.80 6.97 0.00
CA GLN A 24 3.13 8.19 -0.47
C GLN A 24 1.66 7.94 -0.79
N ASP A 25 0.83 8.96 -0.60
CA ASP A 25 -0.59 8.87 -0.95
C ASP A 25 -0.80 8.70 -2.46
N VAL A 26 -1.64 7.74 -2.82
CA VAL A 26 -2.09 7.49 -4.19
C VAL A 26 -3.59 7.21 -4.21
N ASP A 27 -4.26 7.61 -5.29
CA ASP A 27 -5.70 7.42 -5.44
C ASP A 27 -6.07 5.93 -5.51
N TRP A 28 -5.20 5.14 -6.16
CA TRP A 28 -5.35 3.71 -6.31
C TRP A 28 -4.02 3.04 -6.66
N PHE A 29 -3.92 1.76 -6.33
CA PHE A 29 -2.91 0.87 -6.88
C PHE A 29 -3.53 -0.47 -7.27
N ALA A 30 -2.84 -1.21 -8.13
CA ALA A 30 -3.16 -2.58 -8.50
C ALA A 30 -1.93 -3.47 -8.30
N VAL A 31 -2.19 -4.71 -7.90
CA VAL A 31 -1.16 -5.73 -7.69
C VAL A 31 -1.53 -7.01 -8.42
N TYR A 32 -0.52 -7.71 -8.95
CA TYR A 32 -0.70 -9.05 -9.53
C TYR A 32 0.34 -10.00 -8.94
N LYS A 33 -0.11 -11.00 -8.17
CA LYS A 33 0.76 -12.01 -7.58
C LYS A 33 1.34 -12.91 -8.67
N MET A 34 2.65 -13.12 -8.63
CA MET A 34 3.34 -14.01 -9.56
C MET A 34 3.22 -15.48 -9.11
N PRO A 35 3.22 -16.45 -10.06
CA PRO A 35 3.35 -17.86 -9.72
C PRO A 35 4.73 -18.16 -9.12
N LYS A 36 4.86 -19.35 -8.53
CA LYS A 36 6.14 -19.86 -8.06
C LYS A 36 6.94 -20.39 -9.25
N GLU A 37 8.02 -19.70 -9.59
CA GLU A 37 8.96 -20.13 -10.65
C GLU A 37 10.29 -20.54 -10.01
N SER A 38 10.44 -21.83 -9.71
CA SER A 38 11.56 -22.34 -8.91
C SER A 38 12.93 -22.17 -9.58
N GLY A 39 12.96 -22.06 -10.91
CA GLY A 39 14.18 -21.89 -11.71
C GLY A 39 14.51 -20.44 -12.06
N ASP A 40 13.66 -19.49 -11.70
CA ASP A 40 13.87 -18.07 -12.00
C ASP A 40 14.39 -17.36 -10.74
N ASN A 41 15.44 -16.56 -10.87
CA ASN A 41 16.00 -15.73 -9.79
C ASN A 41 16.05 -14.24 -10.15
N SER A 42 15.37 -13.84 -11.23
CA SER A 42 15.37 -12.46 -11.74
C SER A 42 14.55 -11.49 -10.87
N ILE A 43 13.57 -12.00 -10.11
CA ILE A 43 12.65 -11.20 -9.30
C ILE A 43 12.65 -11.72 -7.85
N PRO A 44 12.80 -10.83 -6.85
CA PRO A 44 12.74 -11.22 -5.44
C PRO A 44 11.46 -11.99 -5.10
N GLY A 45 11.60 -13.17 -4.48
CA GLY A 45 10.47 -13.99 -4.03
C GLY A 45 9.77 -14.81 -5.12
N ILE A 46 10.23 -14.80 -6.38
CA ILE A 46 9.58 -15.57 -7.44
C ILE A 46 9.72 -17.08 -7.23
N GLN A 47 10.87 -17.52 -6.69
CA GLN A 47 11.13 -18.93 -6.36
C GLN A 47 10.23 -19.50 -5.27
N THR A 48 9.65 -18.63 -4.45
CA THR A 48 8.78 -18.98 -3.31
C THR A 48 7.32 -18.58 -3.55
N GLY A 49 6.99 -17.95 -4.68
CA GLY A 49 5.63 -17.55 -5.03
C GLY A 49 5.11 -16.34 -4.23
N ILE A 50 6.02 -15.49 -3.76
CA ILE A 50 5.73 -14.24 -3.04
C ILE A 50 6.20 -12.99 -3.79
N ALA A 51 6.59 -13.16 -5.05
CA ALA A 51 6.81 -12.05 -5.99
C ALA A 51 5.48 -11.50 -6.52
N TRP A 52 5.47 -10.24 -6.92
CA TRP A 52 4.27 -9.56 -7.42
C TRP A 52 4.63 -8.36 -8.31
N TYR A 53 3.73 -8.04 -9.24
CA TYR A 53 3.76 -6.82 -10.02
C TYR A 53 2.96 -5.72 -9.35
N TYR A 54 3.35 -4.47 -9.60
CA TYR A 54 2.72 -3.27 -9.07
C TYR A 54 2.45 -2.23 -10.16
N LEU A 55 1.34 -1.52 -10.01
CA LEU A 55 0.93 -0.36 -10.80
C LEU A 55 0.16 0.62 -9.91
N ASP A 56 0.31 1.92 -10.11
CA ASP A 56 -0.40 2.95 -9.35
C ASP A 56 -0.91 4.10 -10.21
N SER A 57 -1.68 4.99 -9.59
CA SER A 57 -2.25 6.18 -10.23
C SER A 57 -1.22 7.18 -10.76
N ASN A 58 0.02 7.15 -10.27
CA ASN A 58 1.10 8.05 -10.65
C ASN A 58 1.99 7.47 -11.76
N LYS A 59 2.05 6.15 -11.91
CA LYS A 59 2.91 5.41 -12.86
C LYS A 59 2.07 4.63 -13.87
N LYS A 60 1.21 5.32 -14.63
CA LYS A 60 0.16 4.76 -15.50
C LYS A 60 0.61 3.94 -16.74
N GLY A 61 1.82 3.39 -16.78
CA GLY A 61 2.42 2.83 -17.99
C GLY A 61 2.62 1.31 -18.03
N ALA A 62 2.92 0.67 -16.90
CA ALA A 62 3.23 -0.76 -16.88
C ALA A 62 3.13 -1.35 -15.47
N LEU A 63 2.73 -2.62 -15.40
CA LEU A 63 2.95 -3.47 -14.23
C LEU A 63 4.45 -3.77 -14.12
N LEU A 64 5.10 -3.23 -13.08
CA LEU A 64 6.53 -3.45 -12.83
C LEU A 64 6.72 -4.43 -11.68
N PRO A 65 7.71 -5.35 -11.75
CA PRO A 65 8.04 -6.21 -10.62
C PRO A 65 8.37 -5.36 -9.40
N SER A 66 7.79 -5.71 -8.26
CA SER A 66 8.19 -5.14 -6.98
C SER A 66 9.61 -5.57 -6.63
N THR A 67 10.35 -4.68 -5.96
CA THR A 67 11.63 -5.03 -5.33
C THR A 67 11.45 -5.66 -3.94
N LYS A 68 10.21 -5.67 -3.44
CA LYS A 68 9.79 -6.18 -2.13
C LYS A 68 8.98 -7.46 -2.30
N THR A 69 9.07 -8.36 -1.34
CA THR A 69 8.27 -9.59 -1.32
C THR A 69 6.95 -9.38 -0.57
N LEU A 70 5.93 -10.20 -0.83
CA LEU A 70 4.62 -10.08 -0.19
C LEU A 70 4.65 -10.22 1.34
N ASP A 71 5.69 -10.81 1.92
CA ASP A 71 5.90 -10.95 3.36
C ASP A 71 6.78 -9.85 3.99
N ASP A 72 7.25 -8.88 3.20
CA ASP A 72 7.98 -7.72 3.71
C ASP A 72 7.03 -6.81 4.51
N SER A 73 7.55 -6.19 5.58
CA SER A 73 6.80 -5.20 6.36
C SER A 73 6.87 -3.79 5.77
N ASP A 74 7.78 -3.58 4.82
CA ASP A 74 8.10 -2.30 4.17
C ASP A 74 7.55 -2.28 2.72
N GLN A 75 6.21 -2.30 2.60
CA GLN A 75 5.51 -2.35 1.31
C GLN A 75 4.06 -1.83 1.39
N VAL A 76 3.41 -1.71 0.22
CA VAL A 76 2.08 -1.10 0.02
C VAL A 76 0.98 -1.67 0.91
N PHE A 77 1.00 -2.98 1.15
CA PHE A 77 -0.01 -3.64 1.97
C PHE A 77 0.09 -3.19 3.42
N GLN A 78 1.30 -3.08 3.98
CA GLN A 78 1.45 -2.62 5.35
C GLN A 78 1.14 -1.14 5.50
N TYR A 79 1.60 -0.29 4.60
CA TYR A 79 1.30 1.13 4.69
C TYR A 79 -0.20 1.42 4.55
N THR A 80 -0.91 0.67 3.70
CA THR A 80 -2.35 0.85 3.46
C THR A 80 -3.21 0.19 4.53
N LEU A 81 -2.94 -1.08 4.89
CA LEU A 81 -3.76 -1.84 5.85
C LEU A 81 -3.54 -1.40 7.30
N ILE A 82 -2.31 -1.05 7.70
CA ILE A 82 -2.05 -0.55 9.07
C ILE A 82 -2.81 0.75 9.33
N PHE A 83 -2.93 1.61 8.31
CA PHE A 83 -3.74 2.82 8.40
C PHE A 83 -5.22 2.48 8.67
N GLU A 84 -5.75 1.43 8.03
CA GLU A 84 -7.12 0.95 8.27
C GLU A 84 -7.30 0.41 9.70
N TYR A 85 -6.39 -0.44 10.19
CA TYR A 85 -6.45 -0.96 11.56
C TYR A 85 -6.38 0.14 12.63
N LEU A 86 -5.55 1.16 12.43
CA LEU A 86 -5.43 2.30 13.35
C LEU A 86 -6.62 3.26 13.28
N ALA A 87 -7.28 3.39 12.13
CA ALA A 87 -8.47 4.22 11.97
C ALA A 87 -9.72 3.60 12.61
N ILE A 88 -9.83 2.27 12.62
CA ILE A 88 -10.97 1.54 13.20
C ILE A 88 -10.89 1.44 14.74
N THR A 89 -9.69 1.57 15.33
CA THR A 89 -9.48 1.42 16.78
C THR A 89 -9.50 2.74 17.57
N ARG A 90 -9.83 3.86 16.92
CA ARG A 90 -10.06 5.17 17.56
C ARG A 90 -11.53 5.56 17.49
#